data_AF-A0A363N5B0-F1
#
_entry.id   AF-A0A363N5B0-F1
#
_cell.length_a   1.000
_cell.length_b   1.000
_cell.length_c   1.000
_cell.angle_alpha   90.00
_cell.angle_beta   90.00
_cell.angle_gamma   90.00
#
_symmetry.space_group_name_H-M   'P 1'
#
loop_
_entity.id
_entity.type
_entity.pdbx_description
1 polymer ?
#
loop_
_entity_poly.entity_id
_entity_poly.type
_entity_poly.pdbx_seq_one_letter_code
_entity_poly.pdbx_strand_id
1 'polypeptide(L)'
;MGFVGITFNDILDDENKTSMIAILNQTKTLIQSLGTTISVVKLNQFENSKSDSVYMTEWTIPIQTSSLVNLLDLFIDLLNEVYPHDLGAVNFTGYQSVTNPNVQVI
;
A
#
# COMPACT_ATOMS: atom_id res chain seq x y z
N MET A 1 7.14 9.75 -15.16
CA MET A 1 6.26 9.69 -13.97
C MET A 1 5.21 8.64 -14.26
N GLY A 2 5.14 7.59 -13.43
CA GLY A 2 4.08 6.59 -13.54
C GLY A 2 2.85 7.07 -12.77
N PHE A 3 1.67 7.00 -13.39
CA PHE A 3 0.40 7.23 -12.69
C PHE A 3 -0.10 5.87 -12.20
N VAL A 4 -0.40 5.76 -10.91
CA VAL A 4 -1.12 4.60 -10.36
C VAL A 4 -2.60 4.95 -10.37
N GLY A 5 -3.34 4.36 -11.30
CA GLY A 5 -4.80 4.41 -11.29
C GLY A 5 -5.34 3.32 -10.37
N ILE A 6 -6.23 3.68 -9.46
CA ILE A 6 -6.92 2.74 -8.58
C ILE A 6 -8.39 2.78 -8.97
N THR A 7 -8.87 1.67 -9.53
CA THR A 7 -10.24 1.52 -10.01
C THR A 7 -10.93 0.40 -9.24
N PHE A 8 -12.05 0.71 -8.62
CA PHE A 8 -12.90 -0.27 -7.95
C PHE A 8 -13.98 -0.75 -8.94
N ASN A 9 -13.62 -1.68 -9.82
CA ASN A 9 -14.50 -2.10 -10.92
C ASN A 9 -15.65 -3.05 -10.50
N ASP A 10 -15.57 -3.65 -9.32
CA ASP A 10 -16.48 -4.71 -8.86
C ASP A 10 -17.28 -4.33 -7.59
N ILE A 11 -17.49 -3.03 -7.36
CA ILE A 11 -18.36 -2.53 -6.29
C ILE A 11 -19.65 -2.03 -6.94
N LEU A 12 -20.63 -2.93 -7.05
CA LEU A 12 -21.84 -2.71 -7.83
C LEU A 12 -23.02 -2.17 -6.99
N ASP A 13 -22.93 -2.32 -5.67
CA ASP A 13 -23.94 -1.92 -4.70
C ASP A 13 -23.36 -1.60 -3.31
N ASP A 14 -24.22 -1.13 -2.41
CA ASP A 14 -23.85 -0.78 -1.03
C ASP A 14 -23.40 -1.98 -0.18
N GLU A 15 -23.84 -3.19 -0.50
CA GLU A 15 -23.43 -4.41 0.21
C GLU A 15 -21.98 -4.78 -0.15
N ASN A 16 -21.62 -4.69 -1.43
CA ASN A 16 -20.25 -4.87 -1.92
C ASN A 16 -19.32 -3.82 -1.30
N LYS A 17 -19.77 -2.55 -1.26
CA LYS A 17 -19.02 -1.45 -0.64
C LYS A 17 -18.75 -1.71 0.83
N THR A 18 -19.79 -2.09 1.58
CA THR A 18 -19.70 -2.41 3.01
C THR A 18 -18.75 -3.58 3.26
N SER A 19 -18.87 -4.64 2.45
CA SER A 19 -18.01 -5.82 2.54
C SER A 19 -16.54 -5.49 2.25
N MET A 20 -16.27 -4.67 1.22
CA MET A 20 -14.93 -4.20 0.90
C MET A 20 -14.33 -3.39 2.06
N ILE A 21 -15.06 -2.44 2.63
CA ILE A 21 -14.62 -1.65 3.78
C ILE A 21 -14.32 -2.57 4.98
N ALA A 22 -15.14 -3.59 5.23
CA ALA A 22 -14.90 -4.56 6.30
C ALA A 22 -13.59 -5.34 6.07
N ILE A 23 -13.35 -5.80 4.84
CA ILE A 23 -12.10 -6.49 4.46
C ILE A 23 -10.91 -5.56 4.67
N LEU A 24 -10.95 -4.31 4.18
CA LEU A 24 -9.87 -3.35 4.34
C LEU A 24 -9.54 -3.08 5.82
N ASN A 25 -10.55 -2.99 6.68
CA ASN A 25 -10.35 -2.83 8.13
C ASN A 25 -9.74 -4.08 8.79
N GLN A 26 -10.13 -5.28 8.37
CA GLN A 26 -9.49 -6.53 8.82
C GLN A 26 -8.02 -6.58 8.37
N THR A 27 -7.74 -6.23 7.11
CA THR A 27 -6.38 -6.14 6.58
C THR A 27 -5.53 -5.14 7.36
N LYS A 28 -6.07 -3.97 7.70
CA LYS A 28 -5.40 -2.98 8.55
C LYS A 28 -4.98 -3.60 9.88
N THR A 29 -5.89 -4.31 10.55
CA THR A 29 -5.63 -4.97 11.82
C THR A 29 -4.53 -6.03 11.70
N LEU A 30 -4.56 -6.84 10.63
CA LEU A 30 -3.54 -7.84 10.35
C LEU A 30 -2.16 -7.21 10.10
N ILE A 31 -2.08 -6.15 9.30
CA ILE A 31 -0.82 -5.43 9.05
C ILE A 31 -0.25 -4.85 10.34
N GLN A 32 -1.08 -4.23 11.18
CA GLN A 32 -0.64 -3.68 12.47
C GLN A 32 -0.10 -4.77 13.40
N SER A 33 -0.65 -5.98 13.34
CA SER A 33 -0.16 -7.12 14.13
C SER A 33 1.22 -7.64 13.72
N LEU A 34 1.72 -7.26 12.52
CA LEU A 34 3.07 -7.60 12.06
C LEU A 34 4.17 -6.77 12.74
N GLY A 35 3.80 -5.77 13.55
CA GLY A 35 4.72 -4.84 14.22
C GLY A 35 4.80 -3.49 13.51
N THR A 36 5.82 -2.70 13.82
CA THR A 36 6.02 -1.36 13.20
C THR A 36 6.64 -1.43 11.81
N THR A 37 7.33 -2.53 11.49
CA THR A 37 8.09 -2.68 10.25
C THR A 37 8.05 -4.12 9.77
N ILE A 38 7.83 -4.32 8.46
CA ILE A 38 7.97 -5.61 7.79
C ILE A 38 9.38 -5.68 7.21
N SER A 39 10.17 -6.65 7.66
CA SER A 39 11.56 -6.80 7.22
C SER A 39 11.66 -7.29 5.77
N VAL A 40 12.76 -6.93 5.11
CA VAL A 40 13.11 -7.44 3.76
C VAL A 40 13.06 -8.96 3.69
N VAL A 41 13.53 -9.65 4.73
CA VAL A 41 13.47 -11.12 4.81
C VAL A 41 12.03 -11.63 4.71
N LYS A 42 11.10 -11.06 5.48
CA LYS A 42 9.69 -11.47 5.43
C LYS A 42 9.03 -11.12 4.10
N LEU A 43 9.36 -9.97 3.53
CA LEU A 43 8.85 -9.54 2.22
C LEU A 43 9.32 -10.49 1.11
N ASN A 44 10.60 -10.83 1.09
CA ASN A 44 11.15 -11.77 0.11
C ASN A 44 10.66 -13.21 0.34
N GLN A 45 10.40 -13.62 1.59
CA GLN A 45 9.72 -14.89 1.87
C GLN A 45 8.30 -14.92 1.29
N PHE A 46 7.55 -13.81 1.42
CA PHE A 46 6.23 -13.67 0.82
C PHE A 46 6.32 -13.74 -0.72
N GLU A 47 7.22 -12.99 -1.34
CA GLU A 47 7.44 -13.04 -2.79
C GLU A 47 7.78 -14.45 -3.26
N ASN A 48 8.70 -15.11 -2.57
CA ASN A 48 9.14 -16.49 -2.85
C ASN A 48 8.06 -17.55 -2.65
N SER A 49 6.96 -17.22 -1.96
CA SER A 49 5.81 -18.11 -1.78
C SER A 49 4.81 -18.06 -2.93
N LYS A 50 4.92 -17.09 -3.84
CA LYS A 50 4.02 -16.94 -5.00
C LYS A 50 4.29 -18.06 -6.00
N SER A 51 3.22 -18.60 -6.57
CA SER A 51 3.31 -19.64 -7.60
C SER A 51 3.69 -19.11 -8.98
N ASP A 52 3.47 -17.82 -9.23
CA ASP A 52 3.75 -17.15 -10.50
C ASP A 52 4.99 -16.27 -10.37
N SER A 53 6.05 -16.64 -11.09
CA SER A 53 7.34 -15.94 -11.05
C SER A 53 7.36 -14.65 -11.87
N VAL A 54 6.39 -14.41 -12.74
CA VAL A 54 6.34 -13.23 -13.62
C VAL A 54 6.14 -11.94 -12.81
N TYR A 55 5.48 -12.03 -11.66
CA TYR A 55 5.18 -10.89 -10.78
C TYR A 55 6.02 -10.87 -9.50
N MET A 56 7.05 -11.71 -9.40
CA MET A 56 7.98 -11.66 -8.28
C MET A 56 8.86 -10.42 -8.39
N THR A 57 9.02 -9.71 -7.30
CA THR A 57 9.96 -8.59 -7.21
C THR A 57 10.74 -8.71 -5.93
N GLU A 58 12.07 -8.64 -6.03
CA GLU A 58 12.92 -8.63 -4.84
C GLU A 58 12.75 -7.30 -4.09
N TRP A 59 12.42 -7.40 -2.80
CA TRP A 59 12.41 -6.28 -1.89
C TRP A 59 13.83 -6.02 -1.39
N THR A 60 14.24 -4.77 -1.44
CA THR A 60 15.54 -4.31 -0.91
C THR A 60 15.39 -3.36 0.28
N ILE A 61 14.16 -2.90 0.55
CA ILE A 61 13.84 -1.91 1.57
C ILE A 61 12.70 -2.44 2.45
N PRO A 62 12.80 -2.36 3.79
CA PRO A 62 11.72 -2.74 4.69
C PRO A 62 10.55 -1.74 4.62
N ILE A 63 9.34 -2.21 4.87
CA ILE A 63 8.14 -1.37 4.80
C ILE A 63 7.67 -1.01 6.21
N GLN A 64 7.39 0.28 6.44
CA GLN A 64 6.70 0.72 7.65
C GLN A 64 5.23 0.33 7.56
N THR A 65 4.72 -0.37 8.58
CA THR A 65 3.32 -0.84 8.57
C THR A 65 2.34 0.33 8.56
N SER A 66 2.69 1.46 9.16
CA SER A 66 1.93 2.71 9.10
C SER A 66 1.71 3.20 7.67
N SER A 67 2.69 3.07 6.77
CA SER A 67 2.54 3.49 5.37
C SER A 67 1.47 2.67 4.63
N LEU A 68 1.39 1.37 4.92
CA LEU A 68 0.36 0.50 4.34
C LEU A 68 -1.02 0.78 4.96
N VAL A 69 -1.07 0.97 6.28
CA VAL A 69 -2.30 1.34 6.99
C VAL A 69 -2.89 2.63 6.43
N ASN A 70 -2.08 3.67 6.25
CA ASN A 70 -2.52 4.94 5.68
C ASN A 70 -3.05 4.79 4.25
N LEU A 71 -2.47 3.89 3.46
CA LEU A 71 -2.97 3.59 2.12
C LEU A 71 -4.34 2.91 2.15
N LEU A 72 -4.56 2.00 3.10
CA LEU A 72 -5.88 1.37 3.29
C LEU A 72 -6.92 2.37 3.79
N ASP A 73 -6.54 3.28 4.69
CA ASP A 73 -7.42 4.36 5.16
C ASP A 73 -7.82 5.27 4.00
N LEU A 74 -6.91 5.60 3.08
CA LEU A 74 -7.25 6.33 1.85
C LEU A 74 -8.31 5.59 1.02
N PHE A 75 -8.20 4.26 0.85
CA PHE A 75 -9.20 3.50 0.11
C PHE A 75 -10.55 3.49 0.81
N ILE A 76 -10.55 3.37 2.14
CA ILE A 76 -11.77 3.45 2.94
C ILE A 76 -12.41 4.84 2.80
N ASP A 77 -11.62 5.91 2.81
CA ASP A 77 -12.12 7.28 2.65
C ASP A 77 -12.69 7.53 1.25
N LEU A 78 -12.04 6.99 0.21
CA LEU A 78 -12.53 7.03 -1.17
C LEU A 78 -13.85 6.27 -1.31
N LEU A 79 -13.98 5.09 -0.70
CA LEU A 79 -15.21 4.29 -0.73
C LEU A 79 -16.34 4.91 0.09
N ASN A 80 -16.04 5.63 1.16
CA ASN A 80 -17.02 6.36 1.95
C ASN A 80 -17.37 7.74 1.37
N GLU A 81 -16.75 8.14 0.26
CA GLU A 81 -16.94 9.47 -0.36
C GLU A 81 -16.64 10.62 0.61
N VAL A 82 -15.78 10.38 1.60
CA VAL A 82 -15.34 11.38 2.59
C VAL A 82 -13.99 11.98 2.25
N TYR A 83 -13.26 11.37 1.30
CA TYR A 83 -12.03 11.94 0.79
C TYR A 83 -12.36 13.25 0.05
N PRO A 84 -11.68 14.38 0.36
CA PRO A 84 -12.02 15.67 -0.23
C PRO A 84 -11.99 15.59 -1.76
N HIS A 85 -13.14 15.86 -2.39
CA HIS A 85 -13.39 15.79 -3.84
C HIS A 85 -12.57 16.77 -4.70
N ASP A 86 -11.60 17.49 -4.12
CA ASP A 86 -10.70 18.34 -4.87
C ASP A 86 -9.71 17.46 -5.63
N LEU A 87 -10.11 17.01 -6.82
CA LEU A 87 -9.33 16.43 -7.93
C LEU A 87 -7.81 16.45 -7.71
N GLY A 88 -7.38 15.64 -6.76
CA GLY A 88 -6.03 15.63 -6.26
C GLY A 88 -5.40 14.38 -6.81
N ALA A 89 -4.37 14.54 -7.63
CA ALA A 89 -3.43 13.45 -7.81
C ALA A 89 -2.91 13.08 -6.41
N VAL A 90 -3.33 11.93 -5.89
CA VAL A 90 -2.70 11.37 -4.70
C VAL A 90 -1.30 10.96 -5.13
N ASN A 91 -0.37 11.90 -4.98
CA ASN A 91 1.03 11.66 -5.23
C ASN A 91 1.54 10.73 -4.14
N PHE A 92 1.51 9.43 -4.42
CA PHE A 92 2.23 8.46 -3.61
C PHE A 92 3.72 8.72 -3.82
N THR A 93 4.33 9.47 -2.91
CA THR A 93 5.78 9.64 -2.91
C THR A 93 6.37 8.37 -2.31
N GLY A 94 6.44 7.31 -3.12
CA GLY A 94 7.31 6.19 -2.81
C GLY A 94 8.74 6.69 -2.76
N TYR A 95 9.37 6.59 -1.59
CA TYR A 95 10.76 6.95 -1.33
C TYR A 95 11.14 8.39 -1.73
N GLN A 96 11.19 9.32 -0.78
CA GLN A 96 12.04 10.50 -0.99
C GLN A 96 13.48 9.99 -1.08
N SER A 97 14.16 10.27 -2.19
CA SER A 97 15.61 10.06 -2.26
C SER A 97 16.23 10.78 -1.06
N VAL A 98 16.79 10.03 -0.12
CA VAL A 98 17.66 10.60 0.90
C VAL A 98 18.93 11.03 0.18
N THR A 99 18.97 12.28 -0.28
CA THR A 99 20.23 12.95 -0.62
C THR A 99 20.97 13.12 0.70
N ASN A 100 21.73 12.09 1.09
CA ASN A 100 22.69 12.22 2.17
C ASN A 100 23.89 12.99 1.60
N PRO A 101 24.14 14.25 1.99
CA PRO A 101 25.28 15.01 1.50
C PRO A 101 26.64 14.41 1.88
N ASN A 102 26.66 13.38 2.73
CA ASN A 102 27.87 12.68 3.17
C ASN A 102 28.13 11.35 2.44
N VAL A 103 27.31 10.98 1.44
CA VAL A 103 27.57 9.79 0.62
C VAL A 103 28.02 10.25 -0.77
N GLN A 104 29.34 10.36 -0.96
CA GLN A 104 29.92 10.33 -2.30
C GLN A 104 29.88 8.88 -2.79
N VAL A 105 29.16 8.64 -3.89
CA VAL A 105 29.31 7.41 -4.66
C VAL A 105 30.70 7.47 -5.29
N ILE A 106 31.59 6.58 -4.84
CA ILE A 106 32.91 6.35 -5.45
C ILE A 106 32.75 5.31 -6.55
#